data_AF-A0A7J9ELT4-F1
#
_entry.id   AF-A0A7J9ELT4-F1
#
_cell.length_a   1.000
_cell.length_b   1.000
_cell.length_c   1.000
_cell.angle_alpha   90.00
_cell.angle_beta   90.00
_cell.angle_gamma   90.00
#
_symmetry.space_group_name_H-M   'P 1'
#
loop_
_entity.id
_entity.type
_entity.pdbx_description
1 polymer ?
#
loop_
_entity_poly.entity_id
_entity_poly.type
_entity_poly.pdbx_seq_one_letter_code
_entity_poly.pdbx_strand_id
1 'polypeptide(L)'
;MTGTDQSSFLGRISIRRNQVNAMEGYHEQEIEDLELFQKQLSDRFAELLSAPDDAPTEAFLSISWIRKLLDVFLCCETECKAILLMERDAAQISKPPLDRLIPELLERVVKAMDICNAVTNGVELVRHCQKLAEIAVSALEQKPLGEGQARRAKKALVSLMSAMHVDDKESSVQKTAERSWSFGRRSGNKDRHHGHYRSLSWQVAKHWSASKQIHAMTMNLAAPRGPEASCLPAPVYILSLIIVFVMWVLIAAIPCQERSGLTTHLPINKHVNWTHSLAGIHDKIGEEWKKKEKKGMAGLLYEMQKMEKLGQSLIEFTDSYQFPGEKEKLDEVAAQVAELAEICRRMDEGLVPLQMLIREAFHRLVRNRTEFLDVLEQGAPVV
;
A
#
# COMPACT_ATOMS: atom_id res chain seq x y z
N MET A 1 -14.80 -7.16 -79.31
CA MET A 1 -15.80 -8.03 -78.65
C MET A 1 -15.01 -9.09 -77.93
N THR A 2 -14.66 -8.86 -76.67
CA THR A 2 -15.39 -9.19 -75.41
C THR A 2 -14.61 -10.31 -74.72
N GLY A 3 -13.74 -9.91 -73.79
CA GLY A 3 -13.16 -10.80 -72.80
C GLY A 3 -14.16 -11.09 -71.69
N THR A 4 -14.08 -12.28 -71.13
CA THR A 4 -14.88 -12.76 -70.00
C THR A 4 -13.95 -13.06 -68.84
N ASP A 5 -13.79 -12.07 -67.94
CA ASP A 5 -13.25 -12.26 -66.59
C ASP A 5 -14.31 -12.96 -65.73
N GLN A 6 -14.19 -14.28 -65.57
CA GLN A 6 -14.88 -15.03 -64.51
C GLN A 6 -13.85 -15.58 -63.52
N SER A 7 -13.26 -14.71 -62.71
CA SER A 7 -12.41 -15.12 -61.61
C SER A 7 -12.45 -14.13 -60.44
N SER A 8 -13.56 -14.01 -59.70
CA SER A 8 -13.53 -13.10 -58.53
C SER A 8 -14.62 -13.20 -57.46
N PHE A 9 -15.37 -14.30 -57.32
CA PHE A 9 -16.32 -14.42 -56.19
C PHE A 9 -15.96 -15.48 -55.15
N LEU A 10 -15.58 -16.70 -55.55
CA LEU A 10 -15.32 -17.78 -54.59
C LEU A 10 -13.98 -17.62 -53.83
N GLY A 11 -12.96 -17.04 -54.46
CA GLY A 11 -11.68 -16.75 -53.80
C GLY A 11 -11.79 -15.67 -52.71
N ARG A 12 -12.67 -14.67 -52.89
CA ARG A 12 -12.92 -13.63 -51.88
C ARG A 12 -13.68 -14.15 -50.65
N ILE A 13 -14.55 -15.14 -50.82
CA ILE A 13 -15.27 -15.79 -49.70
C ILE A 13 -14.32 -16.71 -48.91
N SER A 14 -13.45 -17.46 -49.59
CA SER A 14 -12.48 -18.36 -48.94
C SER A 14 -11.38 -17.60 -48.17
N ILE A 15 -10.90 -16.47 -48.68
CA ILE A 15 -9.92 -15.62 -47.97
C ILE A 15 -10.54 -14.99 -46.71
N ARG A 16 -11.78 -14.52 -46.79
CA ARG A 16 -12.50 -14.02 -45.60
C ARG A 16 -12.74 -15.12 -44.58
N ARG A 17 -13.09 -16.34 -45.01
CA ARG A 17 -13.36 -17.46 -44.10
C ARG A 17 -12.10 -17.93 -43.36
N ASN A 18 -10.94 -17.97 -44.03
CA ASN A 18 -9.68 -18.33 -43.38
C ASN A 18 -9.14 -17.20 -42.47
N GLN A 19 -9.36 -15.93 -42.80
CA GLN A 19 -9.06 -14.82 -41.87
C GLN A 19 -9.98 -14.83 -40.65
N VAL A 20 -11.27 -15.14 -40.81
CA VAL A 20 -12.22 -15.23 -39.70
C VAL A 20 -11.86 -16.40 -38.78
N ASN A 21 -11.54 -17.58 -39.31
CA ASN A 21 -11.11 -18.73 -38.50
C ASN A 21 -9.76 -18.50 -37.78
N ALA A 22 -8.81 -17.79 -38.41
CA ALA A 22 -7.55 -17.45 -37.76
C ALA A 22 -7.77 -16.41 -36.64
N MET A 23 -8.63 -15.43 -36.87
CA MET A 23 -8.97 -14.38 -35.90
C MET A 23 -9.84 -14.88 -34.74
N GLU A 24 -10.68 -15.91 -34.95
CA GLU A 24 -11.39 -16.65 -33.89
C GLU A 24 -10.41 -17.39 -32.96
N GLY A 25 -9.36 -18.03 -33.50
CA GLY A 25 -8.36 -18.74 -32.68
C GLY A 25 -7.54 -17.84 -31.75
N TYR A 26 -7.20 -16.60 -32.18
CA TYR A 26 -6.54 -15.63 -31.29
C TYR A 26 -7.47 -15.14 -30.18
N HIS A 27 -8.76 -14.94 -30.48
CA HIS A 27 -9.73 -14.49 -29.48
C HIS A 27 -9.98 -15.56 -28.41
N GLU A 28 -10.01 -16.84 -28.79
CA GLU A 28 -10.18 -17.97 -27.87
C GLU A 28 -8.97 -18.12 -26.92
N GLN A 29 -7.74 -17.96 -27.44
CA GLN A 29 -6.52 -17.97 -26.62
C GLN A 29 -6.49 -16.80 -25.61
N GLU A 30 -6.85 -15.59 -26.04
CA GLU A 30 -6.89 -14.41 -25.15
C GLU A 30 -7.89 -14.58 -23.99
N ILE A 31 -9.00 -15.27 -24.24
CA ILE A 31 -10.00 -15.58 -23.22
C ILE A 31 -9.43 -16.62 -22.24
N GLU A 32 -8.80 -17.68 -22.75
CA GLU A 32 -8.17 -18.71 -21.91
C GLU A 32 -7.06 -18.13 -21.02
N ASP A 33 -6.20 -17.27 -21.58
CA ASP A 33 -5.14 -16.59 -20.83
C ASP A 33 -5.72 -15.69 -19.73
N LEU A 34 -6.81 -14.98 -20.03
CA LEU A 34 -7.52 -14.15 -19.05
C LEU A 34 -8.16 -15.00 -17.94
N GLU A 35 -8.77 -16.13 -18.26
CA GLU A 35 -9.35 -17.05 -17.27
C GLU A 35 -8.28 -17.67 -16.38
N LEU A 36 -7.15 -18.09 -16.95
CA LEU A 36 -6.00 -18.60 -16.20
C LEU A 36 -5.46 -17.54 -15.26
N PHE A 37 -5.30 -16.30 -15.74
CA PHE A 37 -4.86 -15.18 -14.93
C PHE A 37 -5.83 -14.89 -13.77
N GLN A 38 -7.13 -14.84 -14.04
CA GLN A 38 -8.14 -14.64 -12.98
C GLN A 38 -8.14 -15.77 -11.94
N LYS A 39 -7.91 -17.01 -12.37
CA LYS A 39 -7.77 -18.15 -11.46
C LYS A 39 -6.54 -18.02 -10.56
N GLN A 40 -5.38 -17.74 -11.14
CA GLN A 40 -4.14 -17.52 -10.38
C GLN A 40 -4.27 -16.36 -9.40
N LEU A 41 -4.93 -15.28 -9.81
CA LEU A 41 -5.25 -14.14 -8.96
C LEU A 41 -6.11 -14.55 -7.77
N SER A 42 -7.17 -15.33 -8.03
CA SER A 42 -8.05 -15.88 -6.99
C SER A 42 -7.29 -16.71 -5.97
N ASP A 43 -6.42 -17.62 -6.45
CA ASP A 43 -5.64 -18.53 -5.61
C ASP A 43 -4.64 -17.76 -4.72
N ARG A 44 -3.92 -16.80 -5.30
CA ARG A 44 -2.97 -15.94 -4.57
C ARG A 44 -3.66 -15.12 -3.47
N PHE A 45 -4.84 -14.55 -3.74
CA PHE A 45 -5.59 -13.82 -2.71
C PHE A 45 -6.25 -14.73 -1.69
N ALA A 46 -6.66 -15.94 -2.07
CA ALA A 46 -7.15 -16.93 -1.12
C ALA A 46 -6.04 -17.32 -0.11
N GLU A 47 -4.83 -17.55 -0.59
CA GLU A 47 -3.66 -17.82 0.25
C GLU A 47 -3.38 -16.66 1.24
N LEU A 48 -3.43 -15.42 0.76
CA LEU A 48 -3.29 -14.22 1.62
C LEU A 48 -4.39 -14.10 2.67
N LEU A 49 -5.62 -14.47 2.34
CA LEU A 49 -6.77 -14.44 3.25
C LEU A 49 -6.69 -15.54 4.30
N SER A 50 -6.18 -16.71 3.94
CA SER A 50 -5.99 -17.88 4.80
C SER A 50 -4.76 -17.79 5.72
N ALA A 51 -4.09 -16.64 5.78
CA ALA A 51 -2.94 -16.44 6.65
C ALA A 51 -3.27 -16.85 8.10
N PRO A 52 -2.43 -17.70 8.74
CA PRO A 52 -2.74 -18.25 10.05
C PRO A 52 -2.76 -17.15 11.11
N ASP A 53 -3.89 -17.01 11.82
CA ASP A 53 -4.01 -16.08 12.95
C ASP A 53 -3.13 -16.53 14.15
N ASP A 54 -2.69 -17.79 14.18
CA ASP A 54 -1.95 -18.42 15.29
C ASP A 54 -0.41 -18.22 15.24
N ALA A 55 0.14 -17.74 14.13
CA ALA A 55 1.58 -17.54 13.96
C ALA A 55 1.94 -16.04 13.96
N PRO A 56 2.64 -15.50 14.98
CA PRO A 56 2.92 -14.07 15.08
C PRO A 56 3.68 -13.52 13.87
N THR A 57 4.56 -14.32 13.28
CA THR A 57 5.39 -13.96 12.12
C THR A 57 4.59 -13.82 10.83
N GLU A 58 3.44 -14.49 10.71
CA GLU A 58 2.58 -14.45 9.52
C GLU A 58 1.20 -13.83 9.80
N ALA A 59 1.05 -13.18 10.95
CA ALA A 59 -0.20 -12.57 11.36
C ALA A 59 -0.72 -11.61 10.29
N PHE A 60 -2.04 -11.50 10.18
CA PHE A 60 -2.70 -10.59 9.26
C PHE A 60 -2.21 -9.15 9.45
N LEU A 61 -1.88 -8.47 8.35
CA LEU A 61 -1.27 -7.12 8.33
C LEU A 61 0.09 -7.01 9.05
N SER A 62 0.80 -8.11 9.29
CA SER A 62 2.22 -8.07 9.66
C SER A 62 3.10 -7.60 8.51
N ILE A 63 4.35 -7.25 8.81
CA ILE A 63 5.33 -6.87 7.77
C ILE A 63 5.47 -7.97 6.73
N SER A 64 5.51 -9.24 7.13
CA SER A 64 5.62 -10.37 6.21
C SER A 64 4.38 -10.49 5.31
N TRP A 65 3.18 -10.30 5.87
CA TRP A 65 1.92 -10.34 5.13
C TRP A 65 1.85 -9.21 4.08
N ILE A 66 2.25 -7.99 4.43
CA ILE A 66 2.30 -6.86 3.50
C ILE A 66 3.31 -7.12 2.38
N ARG A 67 4.46 -7.75 2.68
CA ARG A 67 5.43 -8.16 1.66
C ARG A 67 4.83 -9.18 0.70
N LYS A 68 4.14 -10.21 1.19
CA LYS A 68 3.43 -11.20 0.35
C LYS A 68 2.36 -10.51 -0.53
N LEU A 69 1.62 -9.53 -0.01
CA LEU A 69 0.68 -8.74 -0.80
C LEU A 69 1.37 -7.97 -1.94
N LEU A 70 2.52 -7.34 -1.67
CA LEU A 70 3.30 -6.65 -2.68
C LEU A 70 3.86 -7.61 -3.73
N ASP A 71 4.30 -8.81 -3.33
CA ASP A 71 4.76 -9.84 -4.26
C ASP A 71 3.62 -10.29 -5.18
N VAL A 72 2.42 -10.52 -4.63
CA VAL A 72 1.21 -10.81 -5.42
C VAL A 72 0.93 -9.67 -6.39
N PHE A 73 0.97 -8.41 -5.93
CA PHE A 73 0.78 -7.24 -6.79
C PHE A 73 1.78 -7.19 -7.95
N LEU A 74 3.06 -7.40 -7.69
CA LEU A 74 4.12 -7.39 -8.72
C LEU A 74 3.93 -8.51 -9.73
N CYS A 75 3.50 -9.70 -9.31
CA CYS A 75 3.13 -10.79 -10.23
C CYS A 75 1.92 -10.41 -11.09
N CYS A 76 0.85 -9.88 -10.47
CA CYS A 76 -0.37 -9.47 -11.17
C CYS A 76 -0.09 -8.39 -12.21
N GLU A 77 0.76 -7.44 -11.87
CA GLU A 77 1.20 -6.38 -12.78
C GLU A 77 1.88 -6.98 -14.02
N THR A 78 2.84 -7.89 -13.83
CA THR A 78 3.59 -8.51 -14.93
C THR A 78 2.68 -9.37 -15.82
N GLU A 79 1.80 -10.18 -15.23
CA GLU A 79 0.85 -11.02 -15.95
C GLU A 79 -0.17 -10.17 -16.73
N CYS A 80 -0.77 -9.14 -16.10
CA CYS A 80 -1.66 -8.19 -16.79
C CYS A 80 -0.96 -7.50 -17.96
N LYS A 81 0.29 -7.09 -17.77
CA LYS A 81 1.07 -6.41 -18.80
C LYS A 81 1.35 -7.32 -19.99
N ALA A 82 1.64 -8.60 -19.76
CA ALA A 82 1.81 -9.57 -20.83
C ALA A 82 0.56 -9.66 -21.70
N ILE A 83 -0.63 -9.78 -21.07
CA ILE A 83 -1.93 -9.83 -21.76
C ILE A 83 -2.22 -8.53 -22.53
N LEU A 84 -1.80 -7.37 -22.01
CA LEU A 84 -2.09 -6.06 -22.59
C LEU A 84 -1.11 -5.63 -23.70
N LEU A 85 0.17 -6.02 -23.63
CA LEU A 85 1.23 -5.43 -24.46
C LEU A 85 2.03 -6.43 -25.32
N MET A 86 2.16 -7.70 -24.93
CA MET A 86 3.16 -8.57 -25.59
C MET A 86 2.82 -9.01 -27.02
N GLU A 87 1.59 -8.84 -27.49
CA GLU A 87 1.15 -9.32 -28.81
C GLU A 87 0.24 -8.33 -29.57
N ARG A 88 0.12 -7.08 -29.10
CA ARG A 88 -0.90 -6.15 -29.59
C ARG A 88 -0.31 -5.07 -30.52
N ASP A 89 -1.03 -4.81 -31.61
CA ASP A 89 -0.78 -3.65 -32.47
C ASP A 89 -1.21 -2.37 -31.73
N ALA A 90 -0.37 -1.32 -31.77
CA ALA A 90 -0.65 -0.01 -31.19
C ALA A 90 -2.02 0.56 -31.65
N ALA A 91 -2.42 0.22 -32.88
CA ALA A 91 -3.72 0.61 -33.43
C ALA A 91 -4.94 -0.05 -32.72
N GLN A 92 -4.77 -1.14 -31.97
CA GLN A 92 -5.85 -1.75 -31.18
C GLN A 92 -6.03 -1.06 -29.83
N ILE A 93 -4.94 -0.57 -29.24
CA ILE A 93 -4.92 0.08 -27.92
C ILE A 93 -5.53 1.49 -27.98
N SER A 94 -5.43 2.15 -29.14
CA SER A 94 -6.05 3.46 -29.41
C SER A 94 -7.54 3.39 -29.78
N LYS A 95 -8.18 2.21 -29.74
CA LYS A 95 -9.61 2.05 -30.07
C LYS A 95 -10.50 2.06 -28.83
N PRO A 96 -11.77 2.47 -28.96
CA PRO A 96 -12.76 2.30 -27.89
C PRO A 96 -12.90 0.83 -27.46
N PRO A 97 -13.06 0.55 -26.14
CA PRO A 97 -13.10 1.51 -25.02
C PRO A 97 -11.71 1.78 -24.37
N LEU A 98 -10.62 1.25 -24.93
CA LEU A 98 -9.27 1.32 -24.34
C LEU A 98 -8.66 2.73 -24.42
N ASP A 99 -9.00 3.47 -25.47
CA ASP A 99 -8.69 4.89 -25.65
C ASP A 99 -9.04 5.76 -24.43
N ARG A 100 -10.05 5.36 -23.65
CA ARG A 100 -10.42 5.98 -22.37
C ARG A 100 -9.84 5.25 -21.17
N LEU A 101 -9.93 3.92 -21.13
CA LEU A 101 -9.57 3.13 -19.95
C LEU A 101 -8.08 3.20 -19.60
N ILE A 102 -7.21 3.28 -20.63
CA ILE A 102 -5.77 3.33 -20.42
C ILE A 102 -5.33 4.69 -19.84
N PRO A 103 -5.74 5.85 -20.39
CA PRO A 103 -5.47 7.13 -19.73
C PRO A 103 -5.94 7.18 -18.27
N GLU A 104 -7.11 6.61 -17.95
CA GLU A 104 -7.58 6.52 -16.56
C GLU A 104 -6.68 5.61 -15.70
N LEU A 105 -6.22 4.47 -16.24
CA LEU A 105 -5.24 3.62 -15.57
C LEU A 105 -3.94 4.39 -15.31
N LEU A 106 -3.41 5.11 -16.30
CA LEU A 106 -2.17 5.88 -16.16
C LEU A 106 -2.29 7.00 -15.12
N GLU A 107 -3.46 7.63 -15.02
CA GLU A 107 -3.75 8.60 -13.95
C GLU A 107 -3.76 7.92 -12.57
N ARG A 108 -4.35 6.72 -12.44
CA ARG A 108 -4.27 5.93 -11.20
C ARG A 108 -2.84 5.52 -10.87
N VAL A 109 -2.02 5.19 -11.87
CA VAL A 109 -0.59 4.88 -11.69
C VAL A 109 0.17 6.05 -11.09
N VAL A 110 -0.06 7.29 -11.56
CA VAL A 110 0.57 8.49 -10.98
C VAL A 110 0.18 8.65 -9.50
N LYS A 111 -1.09 8.45 -9.15
CA LYS A 111 -1.54 8.50 -7.74
C LYS A 111 -0.93 7.39 -6.90
N ALA A 112 -0.82 6.18 -7.46
CA ALA A 112 -0.15 5.07 -6.81
C ALA A 112 1.33 5.37 -6.52
N MET A 113 2.03 6.01 -7.47
CA MET A 113 3.40 6.47 -7.27
C MET A 113 3.53 7.47 -6.10
N ASP A 114 2.62 8.45 -6.02
CA ASP A 114 2.57 9.39 -4.90
C ASP A 114 2.34 8.67 -3.56
N ILE A 115 1.46 7.67 -3.55
CA ILE A 115 1.19 6.84 -2.37
C ILE A 115 2.42 6.02 -1.98
N CYS A 116 3.13 5.39 -2.92
CA CYS A 116 4.38 4.66 -2.62
C CYS A 116 5.41 5.57 -1.95
N ASN A 117 5.54 6.83 -2.38
CA ASN A 117 6.42 7.81 -1.74
C ASN A 117 5.96 8.15 -0.32
N ALA A 118 4.67 8.43 -0.13
CA ALA A 118 4.11 8.72 1.19
C ALA A 118 4.27 7.54 2.16
N VAL A 119 4.02 6.32 1.70
CA VAL A 119 4.16 5.08 2.47
C VAL A 119 5.63 4.81 2.79
N THR A 120 6.56 5.10 1.88
CA THR A 120 8.00 4.98 2.14
C THR A 120 8.44 5.88 3.30
N ASN A 121 7.91 7.11 3.37
CA ASN A 121 8.14 7.99 4.51
C ASN A 121 7.49 7.45 5.79
N GLY A 122 6.29 6.87 5.68
CA GLY A 122 5.62 6.15 6.75
C GLY A 122 6.46 5.02 7.34
N VAL A 123 7.15 4.25 6.50
CA VAL A 123 8.09 3.19 6.94
C VAL A 123 9.24 3.78 7.76
N GLU A 124 9.74 4.98 7.43
CA GLU A 124 10.77 5.63 8.23
C GLU A 124 10.25 6.09 9.61
N LEU A 125 8.97 6.51 9.69
CA LEU A 125 8.32 6.78 10.97
C LEU A 125 8.18 5.51 11.82
N VAL A 126 7.83 4.38 11.19
CA VAL A 126 7.80 3.06 11.88
C VAL A 126 9.18 2.69 12.40
N ARG A 127 10.24 2.89 11.60
CA ARG A 127 11.64 2.69 12.03
C ARG A 127 12.03 3.61 13.19
N HIS A 128 11.56 4.84 13.20
CA HIS A 128 11.77 5.74 14.33
C HIS A 128 11.09 5.23 15.61
N CYS A 129 9.86 4.72 15.50
CA CYS A 129 9.15 4.10 16.61
C CYS A 129 9.91 2.89 17.15
N GLN A 130 10.39 2.00 16.28
CA GLN A 130 11.24 0.86 16.64
C GLN A 130 12.43 1.29 17.51
N LYS A 131 13.18 2.31 17.09
CA LYS A 131 14.36 2.81 17.85
C LYS A 131 13.99 3.32 19.23
N LEU A 132 12.82 3.95 19.40
CA LEU A 132 12.35 4.39 20.71
C LEU A 132 11.98 3.21 21.60
N ALA A 133 11.34 2.18 21.04
CA ALA A 133 11.02 0.94 21.73
C ALA A 133 12.30 0.19 22.17
N GLU A 134 13.32 0.11 21.32
CA GLU A 134 14.62 -0.50 21.65
C GLU A 134 15.31 0.17 22.83
N ILE A 135 15.22 1.50 22.95
CA ILE A 135 15.74 2.22 24.12
C ILE A 135 15.00 1.81 25.39
N ALA A 136 13.68 1.63 25.32
CA ALA A 136 12.87 1.20 26.45
C ALA A 136 13.20 -0.25 26.85
N VAL A 137 13.31 -1.16 25.89
CA VAL A 137 13.74 -2.55 26.08
C VAL A 137 15.11 -2.59 26.79
N SER A 138 16.11 -1.94 26.21
CA SER A 138 17.48 -1.91 26.75
C SER A 138 17.56 -1.37 28.18
N ALA A 139 16.68 -0.43 28.55
CA ALA A 139 16.60 0.10 29.91
C ALA A 139 15.92 -0.88 30.88
N LEU A 140 14.81 -1.51 30.49
CA LEU A 140 14.04 -2.41 31.36
C LEU A 140 14.69 -3.79 31.55
N GLU A 141 15.56 -4.22 30.63
CA GLU A 141 16.31 -5.48 30.73
C GLU A 141 17.43 -5.45 31.78
N GLN A 142 17.85 -4.27 32.24
CA GLN A 142 18.94 -4.14 33.21
C GLN A 142 18.59 -4.81 34.54
N LYS A 143 19.53 -5.60 35.11
CA LYS A 143 19.37 -6.27 36.40
C LYS A 143 20.50 -5.86 37.37
N PRO A 144 20.19 -5.42 38.61
CA PRO A 144 18.85 -5.12 39.10
C PRO A 144 18.24 -3.92 38.38
N LEU A 145 16.92 -3.93 38.17
CA LEU A 145 16.22 -2.77 37.65
C LEU A 145 16.30 -1.67 38.72
N GLY A 146 16.69 -0.46 38.32
CA GLY A 146 16.76 0.70 39.20
C GLY A 146 15.84 1.82 38.72
N GLU A 147 15.52 2.76 39.61
CA GLU A 147 14.61 3.88 39.29
C GLU A 147 15.09 4.72 38.10
N GLY A 148 16.40 4.89 37.94
CA GLY A 148 16.98 5.61 36.80
C GLY A 148 16.66 4.93 35.46
N GLN A 149 16.69 3.59 35.42
CA GLN A 149 16.34 2.82 34.23
C GLN A 149 14.84 2.87 33.96
N ALA A 150 13.99 2.76 35.00
CA ALA A 150 12.56 2.93 34.86
C ALA A 150 12.19 4.32 34.30
N ARG A 151 12.84 5.39 34.79
CA ARG A 151 12.65 6.76 34.25
C ARG A 151 13.12 6.89 32.80
N ARG A 152 14.23 6.26 32.43
CA ARG A 152 14.73 6.23 31.05
C ARG A 152 13.74 5.53 30.12
N ALA A 153 13.26 4.35 30.52
CA ALA A 153 12.26 3.58 29.79
C ALA A 153 10.98 4.41 29.61
N LYS A 154 10.45 5.00 30.69
CA LYS A 154 9.29 5.90 30.66
C LYS A 154 9.45 7.00 29.61
N LYS A 155 10.59 7.71 29.62
CA LYS A 155 10.84 8.80 28.66
C LYS A 155 10.82 8.30 27.21
N ALA A 156 11.42 7.16 26.94
CA ALA A 156 11.42 6.56 25.61
C ALA A 156 10.01 6.13 25.17
N LEU A 157 9.25 5.49 26.06
CA LEU A 157 7.88 5.04 25.81
C LEU A 157 6.91 6.22 25.60
N VAL A 158 7.01 7.30 26.39
CA VAL A 158 6.20 8.51 26.19
C VAL A 158 6.52 9.17 24.84
N SER A 159 7.81 9.19 24.45
CA SER A 159 8.22 9.70 23.13
C SER A 159 7.66 8.80 22.02
N LEU A 160 7.66 7.49 22.21
CA LEU A 160 7.09 6.51 21.29
C LEU A 160 5.58 6.73 21.11
N MET A 161 4.82 6.85 22.19
CA MET A 161 3.37 7.13 22.11
C MET A 161 3.10 8.45 21.40
N SER A 162 3.93 9.47 21.66
CA SER A 162 3.81 10.78 20.99
C SER A 162 4.10 10.69 19.49
N ALA A 163 5.09 9.90 19.08
CA ALA A 163 5.42 9.66 17.67
C ALA A 163 4.32 8.88 16.93
N MET A 164 3.65 7.94 17.60
CA MET A 164 2.54 7.16 17.05
C MET A 164 1.24 7.97 16.89
N HIS A 165 1.08 9.05 17.68
CA HIS A 165 -0.15 9.86 17.75
C HIS A 165 0.04 11.29 17.25
N VAL A 166 1.01 11.55 16.38
CA VAL A 166 1.21 12.89 15.81
C VAL A 166 -0.07 13.32 15.09
N ASP A 167 -0.70 14.36 15.64
CA ASP A 167 -1.96 14.90 15.17
C ASP A 167 -1.71 15.84 13.97
N ASP A 168 -2.40 15.61 12.84
CA ASP A 168 -2.38 16.51 11.68
C ASP A 168 -2.92 17.91 12.03
N LYS A 169 -3.70 18.02 13.12
CA LYS A 169 -4.34 19.28 13.56
C LYS A 169 -3.36 20.39 13.94
N GLU A 170 -2.14 20.07 14.37
CA GLU A 170 -1.19 21.10 14.78
C GLU A 170 -0.62 21.90 13.58
N SER A 171 -0.84 21.43 12.35
CA SER A 171 -0.46 22.15 11.13
C SER A 171 -1.39 23.31 10.76
N SER A 172 -2.59 23.39 11.36
CA SER A 172 -3.62 24.39 11.01
C SER A 172 -3.55 25.70 11.81
N VAL A 173 -2.85 25.73 12.95
CA VAL A 173 -2.90 26.86 13.91
C VAL A 173 -1.67 27.76 13.87
N GLN A 174 -0.56 27.37 13.23
CA GLN A 174 0.61 28.24 13.11
C GLN A 174 0.53 29.16 11.88
N LYS A 175 -0.43 30.10 11.91
CA LYS A 175 -0.32 31.39 11.22
C LYS A 175 0.62 32.31 12.01
N THR A 176 1.89 31.95 12.13
CA THR A 176 2.93 32.91 12.53
C THR A 176 4.01 32.88 11.47
N ALA A 177 4.14 34.01 10.79
CA ALA A 177 5.11 34.25 9.75
C ALA A 177 6.54 34.06 10.29
N GLU A 178 7.13 32.89 10.10
CA GLU A 178 8.56 32.70 10.29
C GLU A 178 9.26 33.01 8.98
N ARG A 179 9.57 34.31 8.81
CA ARG A 179 10.57 34.76 7.85
C ARG A 179 11.91 34.20 8.31
N SER A 180 12.56 33.45 7.42
CA SER A 180 13.89 32.88 7.59
C SER A 180 14.93 33.99 7.75
N TRP A 181 15.47 34.17 8.96
CA TRP A 181 16.64 35.03 9.22
C TRP A 181 17.71 34.21 9.94
N SER A 182 18.84 34.04 9.26
CA SER A 182 20.07 33.44 9.79
C SER A 182 20.93 34.47 10.52
N PHE A 183 21.69 33.98 11.51
CA PHE A 183 22.78 34.62 12.29
C PHE A 183 22.41 35.55 13.46
N GLY A 184 22.83 35.15 14.67
CA GLY A 184 22.97 36.04 15.83
C GLY A 184 23.09 35.30 17.18
N ARG A 185 24.24 35.39 17.85
CA ARG A 185 24.50 34.83 19.19
C ARG A 185 23.93 35.73 20.30
N ARG A 186 23.32 35.11 21.33
CA ARG A 186 23.54 35.27 22.81
C ARG A 186 22.26 35.33 23.66
N SER A 187 22.26 34.44 24.65
CA SER A 187 21.83 34.59 26.05
C SER A 187 20.33 34.59 26.42
N GLY A 188 19.94 33.49 27.08
CA GLY A 188 19.19 33.52 28.34
C GLY A 188 17.67 33.66 28.26
N ASN A 189 16.95 32.54 28.10
CA ASN A 189 15.71 32.34 28.85
C ASN A 189 15.34 30.85 28.98
N LYS A 190 14.67 30.57 30.10
CA LYS A 190 14.24 29.30 30.69
C LYS A 190 13.40 28.42 29.74
N ASP A 191 13.72 27.12 29.75
CA ASP A 191 12.87 25.98 29.40
C ASP A 191 11.78 26.19 28.35
N ARG A 192 12.17 26.11 27.07
CA ARG A 192 11.29 25.62 26.02
C ARG A 192 11.93 24.39 25.39
N HIS A 193 11.47 23.22 25.80
CA HIS A 193 11.57 22.00 25.00
C HIS A 193 10.83 22.23 23.68
N HIS A 194 11.48 22.88 22.71
CA HIS A 194 11.10 22.87 21.30
C HIS A 194 12.25 22.20 20.56
N GLY A 195 12.45 20.92 20.88
CA GLY A 195 13.41 20.09 20.16
C GLY A 195 12.88 19.81 18.76
N HIS A 196 13.55 20.38 17.77
CA HIS A 196 13.88 19.91 16.42
C HIS A 196 13.41 18.51 15.93
N TYR A 197 12.18 18.06 16.19
CA TYR A 197 11.65 16.79 15.66
C TYR A 197 10.64 16.97 14.51
N ARG A 198 10.27 18.22 14.17
CA ARG A 198 9.32 18.54 13.10
C ARG A 198 9.85 18.32 11.66
N SER A 199 11.05 17.78 11.48
CA SER A 199 11.70 17.72 10.15
C SER A 199 11.55 16.39 9.41
N LEU A 200 11.08 15.33 10.06
CA LEU A 200 10.97 14.01 9.43
C LEU A 200 9.54 13.63 9.02
N SER A 201 8.52 14.35 9.51
CA SER A 201 7.17 13.82 9.45
C SER A 201 6.45 13.99 8.12
N TRP A 202 6.72 15.01 7.30
CA TRP A 202 5.95 15.20 6.07
C TRP A 202 6.79 15.80 4.94
N GLN A 203 7.40 14.97 4.10
CA GLN A 203 8.04 15.40 2.84
C GLN A 203 7.03 15.67 1.71
N VAL A 204 5.74 15.48 1.96
CA VAL A 204 4.68 15.70 0.97
C VAL A 204 4.10 17.10 1.13
N ALA A 205 3.56 17.65 0.05
CA ALA A 205 2.93 18.96 0.07
C ALA A 205 1.86 19.06 1.18
N LYS A 206 1.75 20.24 1.81
CA LYS A 206 0.83 20.52 2.94
C LYS A 206 -0.65 20.28 2.65
N HIS A 207 -1.03 20.06 1.39
CA HIS A 207 -2.41 19.83 0.96
C HIS A 207 -2.65 18.42 0.39
N TRP A 208 -1.67 17.52 0.52
CA TRP A 208 -1.80 16.14 0.06
C TRP A 208 -2.55 15.29 1.10
N SER A 209 -3.42 14.40 0.62
CA SER A 209 -4.20 13.51 1.47
C SER A 209 -4.26 12.11 0.90
N ALA A 210 -3.84 11.12 1.69
CA ALA A 210 -3.91 9.71 1.33
C ALA A 210 -5.36 9.28 1.04
N SER A 211 -6.31 9.73 1.86
CA SER A 211 -7.74 9.45 1.68
C SER A 211 -8.26 10.01 0.34
N LYS A 212 -7.94 11.28 0.03
CA LYS A 212 -8.37 11.91 -1.24
C LYS A 212 -7.72 11.24 -2.45
N GLN A 213 -6.47 10.79 -2.34
CA GLN A 213 -5.80 10.06 -3.43
C GLN A 213 -6.55 8.76 -3.73
N ILE A 214 -6.86 7.94 -2.72
CA ILE A 214 -7.66 6.72 -2.93
C ILE A 214 -9.04 7.05 -3.50
N HIS A 215 -9.74 8.05 -2.95
CA HIS A 215 -11.03 8.45 -3.47
C HIS A 215 -10.95 8.80 -4.97
N ALA A 216 -9.96 9.61 -5.37
CA ALA A 216 -9.73 9.95 -6.76
C ALA A 216 -9.39 8.72 -7.62
N MET A 217 -8.64 7.75 -7.11
CA MET A 217 -8.36 6.51 -7.85
C MET A 217 -9.61 5.63 -8.03
N THR A 218 -10.56 5.65 -7.09
CA THR A 218 -11.83 4.91 -7.22
C THR A 218 -12.82 5.56 -8.18
N MET A 219 -12.65 6.84 -8.51
CA MET A 219 -13.50 7.51 -9.49
C MET A 219 -13.38 6.82 -10.85
N ASN A 220 -14.53 6.61 -11.50
CA ASN A 220 -14.67 5.92 -12.79
C ASN A 220 -14.15 4.47 -12.82
N LEU A 221 -13.82 3.87 -11.68
CA LEU A 221 -13.45 2.46 -11.62
C LEU A 221 -14.70 1.58 -11.66
N ALA A 222 -15.06 1.13 -12.86
CA ALA A 222 -16.23 0.28 -13.10
C ALA A 222 -15.84 -0.99 -13.85
N ALA A 223 -16.46 -2.11 -13.46
CA ALA A 223 -16.29 -3.36 -14.20
C ALA A 223 -16.82 -3.20 -15.64
N PRO A 224 -16.12 -3.72 -16.65
CA PRO A 224 -16.62 -3.78 -18.03
C PRO A 224 -17.99 -4.47 -18.09
N ARG A 225 -18.89 -3.99 -18.95
CA ARG A 225 -20.25 -4.53 -19.11
C ARG A 225 -20.53 -4.88 -20.57
N GLY A 226 -21.32 -5.93 -20.80
CA GLY A 226 -21.77 -6.33 -22.14
C GLY A 226 -20.80 -7.28 -22.85
N PRO A 227 -21.02 -7.55 -24.16
CA PRO A 227 -20.20 -8.48 -24.95
C PRO A 227 -18.75 -8.03 -25.17
N GLU A 228 -18.41 -6.79 -24.82
CA GLU A 228 -17.02 -6.26 -24.82
C GLU A 228 -16.28 -6.52 -23.50
N ALA A 229 -16.93 -7.14 -22.51
CA ALA A 229 -16.35 -7.41 -21.18
C ALA A 229 -15.37 -8.60 -21.15
N SER A 230 -15.29 -9.40 -22.23
CA SER A 230 -14.61 -10.70 -22.25
C SER A 230 -13.18 -10.67 -22.82
N CYS A 231 -12.64 -9.50 -23.16
CA CYS A 231 -11.35 -9.40 -23.84
C CYS A 231 -10.49 -8.30 -23.20
N LEU A 232 -10.03 -7.32 -23.98
CA LEU A 232 -9.06 -6.31 -23.56
C LEU A 232 -9.44 -5.39 -22.38
N PRO A 233 -10.71 -4.99 -22.19
CA PRO A 233 -11.07 -4.09 -21.08
C PRO A 233 -10.92 -4.75 -19.70
N ALA A 234 -11.00 -6.08 -19.62
CA ALA A 234 -10.96 -6.81 -18.36
C ALA A 234 -9.59 -6.74 -17.65
N PRO A 235 -8.44 -7.02 -18.31
CA PRO A 235 -7.13 -6.83 -17.71
C PRO A 235 -6.87 -5.40 -17.22
N VAL A 236 -7.33 -4.37 -17.96
CA VAL A 236 -7.19 -2.97 -17.54
C VAL A 236 -7.98 -2.69 -16.25
N TYR A 237 -9.21 -3.23 -16.16
CA TYR A 237 -10.02 -3.14 -14.94
C TYR A 237 -9.39 -3.90 -13.78
N ILE A 238 -8.93 -5.13 -14.00
CA ILE A 238 -8.27 -5.96 -12.98
C ILE A 238 -7.05 -5.22 -12.43
N LEU A 239 -6.15 -4.78 -13.29
CA LEU A 239 -4.95 -4.04 -12.88
C LEU A 239 -5.31 -2.76 -12.12
N SER A 240 -6.28 -1.99 -12.61
CA SER A 240 -6.76 -0.77 -11.93
C SER A 240 -7.29 -1.08 -10.53
N LEU A 241 -8.10 -2.13 -10.38
CA LEU A 241 -8.67 -2.53 -9.09
C LEU A 241 -7.60 -3.02 -8.12
N ILE A 242 -6.65 -3.84 -8.59
CA ILE A 242 -5.55 -4.34 -7.76
C ILE A 242 -4.64 -3.20 -7.31
N ILE A 243 -4.29 -2.24 -8.20
CA ILE A 243 -3.52 -1.05 -7.82
C ILE A 243 -4.26 -0.28 -6.72
N VAL A 244 -5.55 0.03 -6.92
CA VAL A 244 -6.36 0.75 -5.91
C VAL A 244 -6.39 0.00 -4.58
N PHE A 245 -6.63 -1.31 -4.63
CA PHE A 245 -6.71 -2.15 -3.44
C PHE A 245 -5.38 -2.17 -2.68
N VAL A 246 -4.26 -2.45 -3.35
CA VAL A 246 -2.95 -2.54 -2.70
C VAL A 246 -2.55 -1.18 -2.09
N MET A 247 -2.76 -0.09 -2.83
CA MET A 247 -2.48 1.27 -2.31
C MET A 247 -3.35 1.60 -1.10
N TRP A 248 -4.63 1.20 -1.11
CA TRP A 248 -5.54 1.34 0.02
C TRP A 248 -5.07 0.55 1.25
N VAL A 249 -4.64 -0.70 1.06
CA VAL A 249 -4.10 -1.53 2.15
C VAL A 249 -2.82 -0.91 2.73
N LEU A 250 -1.90 -0.44 1.89
CA LEU A 250 -0.67 0.22 2.35
C LEU A 250 -0.97 1.46 3.19
N ILE A 251 -1.93 2.27 2.77
CA ILE A 251 -2.38 3.45 3.53
C ILE A 251 -3.03 3.04 4.86
N ALA A 252 -3.84 1.99 4.89
CA ALA A 252 -4.46 1.52 6.12
C ALA A 252 -3.41 0.97 7.12
N ALA A 253 -2.44 0.19 6.62
CA ALA A 253 -1.42 -0.46 7.43
C ALA A 253 -0.35 0.52 7.94
N ILE A 254 0.23 1.35 7.08
CA ILE A 254 1.42 2.16 7.36
C ILE A 254 1.01 3.61 7.63
N PRO A 255 1.54 4.27 8.68
CA PRO A 255 1.21 5.66 8.98
C PRO A 255 1.61 6.59 7.82
N CYS A 256 0.66 7.37 7.31
CA CYS A 256 0.90 8.42 6.31
C CYS A 256 -0.12 9.57 6.47
N GLN A 257 0.00 10.60 5.62
CA GLN A 257 -0.63 11.92 5.83
C GLN A 257 -2.12 11.90 5.53
N GLU A 258 -2.93 12.57 6.37
CA GLU A 258 -4.36 12.81 6.12
C GLU A 258 -5.11 11.55 5.65
N ARG A 259 -5.04 10.50 6.48
CA ARG A 259 -5.78 9.23 6.29
C ARG A 259 -7.22 9.28 6.81
N SER A 260 -7.61 10.37 7.49
CA SER A 260 -8.97 10.55 7.97
C SER A 260 -9.97 10.47 6.81
N GLY A 261 -11.03 9.70 7.01
CA GLY A 261 -12.04 9.45 5.97
C GLY A 261 -11.60 8.52 4.84
N LEU A 262 -10.55 7.70 5.03
CA LEU A 262 -10.21 6.62 4.10
C LEU A 262 -11.46 5.77 3.83
N THR A 263 -11.88 5.67 2.57
CA THR A 263 -13.09 4.92 2.20
C THR A 263 -12.98 3.46 2.62
N THR A 264 -14.01 2.90 3.23
CA THR A 264 -14.12 1.45 3.50
C THR A 264 -14.98 0.74 2.46
N HIS A 265 -15.27 1.41 1.34
CA HIS A 265 -16.08 0.90 0.24
C HIS A 265 -15.33 1.10 -1.07
N LEU A 266 -14.55 0.09 -1.46
CA LEU A 266 -14.00 -0.01 -2.81
C LEU A 266 -15.03 -0.64 -3.76
N PRO A 267 -15.04 -0.28 -5.06
CA PRO A 267 -15.98 -0.80 -6.06
C PRO A 267 -15.60 -2.22 -6.53
N ILE A 268 -15.53 -3.16 -5.58
CA ILE A 268 -15.22 -4.57 -5.84
C ILE A 268 -16.50 -5.31 -6.26
N ASN A 269 -16.51 -5.91 -7.44
CA ASN A 269 -17.66 -6.68 -7.92
C ASN A 269 -17.67 -8.11 -7.36
N LYS A 270 -18.35 -8.31 -6.22
CA LYS A 270 -18.44 -9.60 -5.50
C LYS A 270 -19.10 -10.74 -6.29
N HIS A 271 -19.69 -10.47 -7.45
CA HIS A 271 -20.28 -11.50 -8.32
C HIS A 271 -19.25 -12.21 -9.20
N VAL A 272 -18.00 -11.73 -9.24
CA VAL A 272 -16.94 -12.33 -10.05
C VAL A 272 -16.04 -13.18 -9.14
N ASN A 273 -15.86 -14.45 -9.50
CA ASN A 273 -15.23 -15.46 -8.65
C ASN A 273 -13.85 -15.05 -8.09
N TRP A 274 -12.97 -14.49 -8.93
CA TRP A 274 -11.62 -14.11 -8.49
C TRP A 274 -11.59 -12.99 -7.44
N THR A 275 -12.67 -12.21 -7.32
CA THR A 275 -12.74 -11.09 -6.37
C THR A 275 -13.17 -11.52 -4.96
N HIS A 276 -13.58 -12.77 -4.76
CA HIS A 276 -14.15 -13.21 -3.48
C HIS A 276 -13.16 -13.05 -2.32
N SER A 277 -11.95 -13.60 -2.47
CA SER A 277 -10.89 -13.49 -1.46
C SER A 277 -10.42 -12.04 -1.26
N LEU A 278 -10.31 -11.28 -2.36
CA LEU A 278 -10.01 -9.85 -2.33
C LEU A 278 -11.04 -9.06 -1.51
N ALA A 279 -12.32 -9.32 -1.72
CA ALA A 279 -13.41 -8.71 -0.98
C ALA A 279 -13.38 -9.11 0.50
N GLY A 280 -13.06 -10.37 0.81
CA GLY A 280 -12.88 -10.85 2.18
C GLY A 280 -11.76 -10.10 2.92
N ILE A 281 -10.61 -9.92 2.28
CA ILE A 281 -9.50 -9.14 2.84
C ILE A 281 -9.91 -7.68 3.03
N HIS A 282 -10.54 -7.07 2.01
CA HIS A 282 -11.04 -5.70 2.08
C HIS A 282 -12.00 -5.49 3.25
N ASP A 283 -12.98 -6.39 3.41
CA ASP A 283 -13.97 -6.32 4.48
C ASP A 283 -13.29 -6.50 5.87
N LYS A 284 -12.35 -7.45 6.02
CA LYS A 284 -11.58 -7.65 7.27
C LYS A 284 -10.79 -6.39 7.66
N ILE A 285 -10.07 -5.79 6.72
CA ILE A 285 -9.31 -4.55 6.97
C ILE A 285 -10.25 -3.38 7.25
N GLY A 286 -11.36 -3.26 6.50
CA GLY A 286 -12.33 -2.19 6.66
C GLY A 286 -12.98 -2.19 8.05
N GLU A 287 -13.29 -3.36 8.59
CA GLU A 287 -13.82 -3.50 9.96
C GLU A 287 -12.77 -3.13 11.02
N GLU A 288 -11.52 -3.56 10.86
CA GLU A 288 -10.42 -3.15 11.76
C GLU A 288 -10.16 -1.63 11.70
N TRP A 289 -10.23 -1.04 10.51
CA TRP A 289 -10.08 0.40 10.31
C TRP A 289 -11.16 1.20 11.05
N LYS A 290 -12.44 0.80 10.93
CA LYS A 290 -13.56 1.45 11.64
C LYS A 290 -13.42 1.41 13.17
N LYS A 291 -12.89 0.30 13.72
CA LYS A 291 -12.62 0.18 15.16
C LYS A 291 -11.54 1.16 15.63
N LYS A 292 -10.59 1.49 14.75
CA LYS A 292 -9.39 2.27 15.05
C LYS A 292 -9.47 3.74 14.65
N GLU A 293 -10.42 4.14 13.82
CA GLU A 293 -10.63 5.53 13.39
C GLU A 293 -10.69 6.53 14.57
N LYS A 294 -11.16 6.09 15.74
CA LYS A 294 -11.28 6.91 16.95
C LYS A 294 -10.07 6.88 17.89
N LYS A 295 -9.10 5.98 17.68
CA LYS A 295 -8.10 5.62 18.72
C LYS A 295 -6.64 5.92 18.39
N GLY A 296 -6.27 6.25 17.16
CA GLY A 296 -4.91 6.70 16.88
C GLY A 296 -4.47 6.52 15.43
N MET A 297 -3.48 7.33 15.03
CA MET A 297 -2.94 7.44 13.67
C MET A 297 -1.75 6.49 13.41
N ALA A 298 -1.52 5.48 14.25
CA ALA A 298 -0.39 4.55 14.12
C ALA A 298 -0.53 3.57 12.93
N GLY A 299 -1.75 3.40 12.39
CA GLY A 299 -2.07 2.46 11.32
C GLY A 299 -2.43 1.06 11.82
N LEU A 300 -2.66 0.15 10.87
CA LEU A 300 -3.06 -1.24 11.14
C LEU A 300 -1.91 -2.26 11.05
N LEU A 301 -0.67 -1.81 10.82
CA LEU A 301 0.50 -2.70 10.82
C LEU A 301 0.58 -3.44 12.18
N TYR A 302 0.57 -4.77 12.14
CA TYR A 302 0.45 -5.63 13.32
C TYR A 302 1.48 -5.30 14.41
N GLU A 303 2.75 -5.17 14.01
CA GLU A 303 3.86 -4.88 14.90
C GLU A 303 3.70 -3.51 15.59
N MET A 304 3.17 -2.51 14.89
CA MET A 304 2.88 -1.20 15.47
C MET A 304 1.74 -1.27 16.49
N GLN A 305 0.68 -2.04 16.21
CA GLN A 305 -0.44 -2.18 17.15
C GLN A 305 -0.04 -2.91 18.44
N LYS A 306 0.80 -3.93 18.32
CA LYS A 306 1.36 -4.63 19.48
C LYS A 306 2.30 -3.73 20.28
N MET A 307 3.16 -2.97 19.59
CA MET A 307 4.06 -2.01 20.21
C MET A 307 3.30 -0.90 20.96
N GLU A 308 2.19 -0.40 20.41
CA GLU A 308 1.31 0.58 21.07
C GLU A 308 0.77 0.02 22.40
N LYS A 309 0.21 -1.20 22.38
CA LYS A 309 -0.37 -1.86 23.56
C LYS A 309 0.68 -2.11 24.65
N LEU A 310 1.83 -2.67 24.28
CA LEU A 310 2.93 -2.92 25.21
C LEU A 310 3.50 -1.61 25.75
N GLY A 311 3.65 -0.60 24.89
CA GLY A 311 4.16 0.70 25.28
C GLY A 311 3.30 1.36 26.36
N GLN A 312 1.98 1.32 26.21
CA GLN A 312 1.04 1.84 27.21
C GLN A 312 1.15 1.08 28.55
N SER A 313 1.15 -0.25 28.52
CA SER A 313 1.29 -1.08 29.73
C SER A 313 2.62 -0.84 30.46
N LEU A 314 3.71 -0.69 29.70
CA LEU A 314 5.04 -0.45 30.28
C LEU A 314 5.16 0.97 30.85
N ILE A 315 4.46 1.97 30.29
CA ILE A 315 4.38 3.30 30.91
C ILE A 315 3.75 3.21 32.30
N GLU A 316 2.60 2.53 32.41
CA GLU A 316 1.88 2.34 33.68
C GLU A 316 2.74 1.64 34.74
N PHE A 317 3.51 0.63 34.32
CA PHE A 317 4.51 0.01 35.18
C PHE A 317 5.59 1.01 35.62
N THR A 318 6.19 1.76 34.69
CA THR A 318 7.27 2.71 35.04
C THR A 318 6.79 3.87 35.93
N ASP A 319 5.50 4.20 35.90
CA ASP A 319 4.88 5.20 36.76
C ASP A 319 4.72 4.75 38.21
N SER A 320 4.47 3.46 38.40
CA SER A 320 4.24 2.84 39.71
C SER A 320 5.49 2.17 40.30
N TYR A 321 6.59 2.12 39.54
CA TYR A 321 7.82 1.44 39.96
C TYR A 321 8.51 2.14 41.14
N GLN A 322 8.83 1.35 42.17
CA GLN A 322 9.66 1.75 43.31
C GLN A 322 10.73 0.69 43.54
N PHE A 323 11.94 1.12 43.93
CA PHE A 323 13.02 0.19 44.24
C PHE A 323 13.01 -0.18 45.74
N PRO A 324 13.17 -1.46 46.10
CA PRO A 324 13.25 -2.64 45.23
C PRO A 324 11.89 -3.02 44.65
N GLY A 325 11.88 -3.45 43.39
CA GLY A 325 10.64 -3.83 42.71
C GLY A 325 10.04 -5.14 43.22
N GLU A 326 8.71 -5.23 43.19
CA GLU A 326 7.95 -6.45 43.51
C GLU A 326 8.24 -7.56 42.49
N LYS A 327 8.59 -8.76 42.98
CA LYS A 327 9.07 -9.86 42.14
C LYS A 327 8.04 -10.27 41.07
N GLU A 328 6.78 -10.43 41.45
CA GLU A 328 5.71 -10.83 40.52
C GLU A 328 5.53 -9.81 39.39
N LYS A 329 5.46 -8.52 39.73
CA LYS A 329 5.41 -7.44 38.72
C LYS A 329 6.65 -7.39 37.83
N LEU A 330 7.83 -7.64 38.39
CA LEU A 330 9.07 -7.68 37.63
C LEU A 330 9.11 -8.86 36.64
N ASP A 331 8.52 -10.00 37.00
CA ASP A 331 8.42 -11.18 36.15
C ASP A 331 7.38 -10.95 35.03
N GLU A 332 6.22 -10.35 35.33
CA GLU A 332 5.24 -9.93 34.33
C GLU A 332 5.81 -8.93 33.32
N VAL A 333 6.52 -7.91 33.80
CA VAL A 333 7.17 -6.90 32.96
C VAL A 333 8.29 -7.51 32.14
N ALA A 334 9.04 -8.46 32.67
CA ALA A 334 10.07 -9.17 31.90
C ALA A 334 9.46 -9.87 30.68
N ALA A 335 8.29 -10.49 30.82
CA ALA A 335 7.57 -11.09 29.70
C ALA A 335 7.11 -10.03 28.67
N GLN A 336 6.59 -8.89 29.12
CA GLN A 336 6.20 -7.79 28.22
C GLN A 336 7.39 -7.16 27.47
N VAL A 337 8.51 -7.00 28.16
CA VAL A 337 9.76 -6.48 27.58
C VAL A 337 10.32 -7.45 26.55
N ALA A 338 10.26 -8.76 26.82
CA ALA A 338 10.64 -9.79 25.86
C ALA A 338 9.74 -9.79 24.61
N GLU A 339 8.40 -9.63 24.77
CA GLU A 339 7.49 -9.47 23.62
C GLU A 339 7.82 -8.21 22.82
N LEU A 340 8.12 -7.09 23.48
CA LEU A 340 8.51 -5.84 22.82
C LEU A 340 9.85 -5.97 22.07
N ALA A 341 10.84 -6.64 22.66
CA ALA A 341 12.13 -6.93 22.05
C ALA A 341 11.97 -7.76 20.77
N GLU A 342 11.13 -8.80 20.82
CA GLU A 342 10.84 -9.65 19.67
C GLU A 342 10.12 -8.88 18.54
N ILE A 343 9.23 -7.95 18.88
CA ILE A 343 8.64 -7.04 17.88
C ILE A 343 9.71 -6.17 17.23
N CYS A 344 10.63 -5.59 18.01
CA CYS A 344 11.73 -4.78 17.47
C CYS A 344 12.62 -5.60 16.53
N ARG A 345 12.95 -6.85 16.90
CA ARG A 345 13.72 -7.77 16.06
C ARG A 345 13.03 -8.04 14.71
N ARG A 346 11.73 -8.34 14.73
CA ARG A 346 10.95 -8.55 13.49
C ARG A 346 10.89 -7.29 12.62
N MET A 347 10.80 -6.11 13.23
CA MET A 347 10.86 -4.84 12.50
C MET A 347 12.25 -4.62 11.87
N ASP A 348 13.33 -4.91 12.59
CA ASP A 348 14.71 -4.77 12.09
C ASP A 348 14.93 -5.62 10.83
N GLU A 349 14.51 -6.89 10.88
CA GLU A 349 14.61 -7.83 9.76
C GLU A 349 13.64 -7.51 8.61
N GLY A 350 12.46 -6.97 8.92
CA GLY A 350 11.35 -6.86 7.98
C GLY A 350 11.24 -5.51 7.25
N LEU A 351 11.58 -4.39 7.90
CA LEU A 351 11.29 -3.05 7.38
C LEU A 351 12.12 -2.69 6.15
N VAL A 352 13.40 -3.09 6.09
CA VAL A 352 14.25 -2.82 4.92
C VAL A 352 13.75 -3.58 3.69
N PRO A 353 13.51 -4.91 3.73
CA PRO A 353 12.90 -5.62 2.62
C PRO A 353 11.54 -5.05 2.19
N LEU A 354 10.69 -4.67 3.15
CA LEU A 354 9.41 -4.04 2.84
C LEU A 354 9.59 -2.72 2.06
N GLN A 355 10.51 -1.86 2.51
CA GLN A 355 10.82 -0.61 1.84
C GLN A 355 11.36 -0.84 0.41
N MET A 356 12.17 -1.88 0.22
CA MET A 356 12.66 -2.26 -1.11
C MET A 356 11.54 -2.71 -2.04
N LEU A 357 10.59 -3.52 -1.56
CA LEU A 357 9.43 -3.93 -2.36
C LEU A 357 8.51 -2.76 -2.74
N ILE A 358 8.30 -1.80 -1.82
CA ILE A 358 7.54 -0.58 -2.12
C ILE A 358 8.25 0.24 -3.22
N ARG A 359 9.59 0.35 -3.17
CA ARG A 359 10.38 1.01 -4.21
C ARG A 359 10.35 0.27 -5.54
N GLU A 360 10.39 -1.06 -5.52
CA GLU A 360 10.25 -1.87 -6.72
C GLU A 360 8.88 -1.66 -7.36
N ALA A 361 7.80 -1.70 -6.58
CA ALA A 361 6.45 -1.36 -7.04
C ALA A 361 6.39 0.03 -7.69
N PHE A 362 6.99 1.04 -7.06
CA PHE A 362 7.09 2.38 -7.63
C PHE A 362 7.82 2.38 -8.99
N HIS A 363 9.00 1.74 -9.09
CA HIS A 363 9.77 1.71 -10.33
C HIS A 363 9.08 0.93 -11.46
N ARG A 364 8.38 -0.16 -11.14
CA ARG A 364 7.58 -0.90 -12.13
C ARG A 364 6.41 -0.07 -12.64
N LEU A 365 5.72 0.63 -11.75
CA LEU A 365 4.65 1.57 -12.11
C LEU A 365 5.16 2.68 -13.05
N VAL A 366 6.31 3.28 -12.75
CA VAL A 366 6.97 4.26 -13.63
C VAL A 366 7.25 3.66 -15.00
N ARG A 367 7.92 2.50 -15.04
CA ARG A 367 8.31 1.84 -16.29
C ARG A 367 7.09 1.50 -17.14
N ASN A 368 6.06 0.92 -16.54
CA ASN A 368 4.83 0.58 -17.23
C ASN A 368 4.15 1.80 -17.81
N ARG A 369 4.08 2.89 -17.04
CA ARG A 369 3.50 4.14 -17.54
C ARG A 369 4.25 4.64 -18.77
N THR A 370 5.58 4.59 -18.78
CA THR A 370 6.38 4.97 -19.95
C THR A 370 6.07 4.07 -21.14
N GLU A 371 6.07 2.75 -20.96
CA GLU A 371 5.80 1.82 -22.06
C GLU A 371 4.38 1.98 -22.65
N PHE A 372 3.36 2.17 -21.80
CA PHE A 372 2.00 2.46 -22.29
C PHE A 372 1.93 3.77 -23.07
N LEU A 373 2.65 4.81 -22.65
CA LEU A 373 2.71 6.08 -23.39
C LEU A 373 3.41 5.92 -24.73
N ASP A 374 4.53 5.19 -24.78
CA ASP A 374 5.27 4.92 -26.01
C ASP A 374 4.38 4.18 -27.04
N VAL A 375 3.57 3.22 -26.59
CA VAL A 375 2.64 2.50 -27.47
C VAL A 375 1.49 3.39 -27.94
N LEU A 376 0.95 4.26 -27.08
CA LEU A 376 -0.08 5.23 -27.46
C LEU A 376 0.44 6.26 -28.48
N GLU A 377 1.70 6.70 -28.35
CA GLU A 377 2.36 7.59 -29.32
C GLU A 377 2.55 6.92 -30.68
N GLN A 378 2.93 5.64 -30.70
CA GLN A 378 3.06 4.86 -31.94
C GLN A 378 1.71 4.63 -32.65
N GLY A 379 0.62 4.55 -31.89
CA GLY A 379 -0.74 4.38 -32.40
C GLY A 379 -1.45 5.67 -32.78
N ALA A 380 -0.84 6.84 -32.55
CA ALA A 380 -1.42 8.12 -32.90
C ALA A 380 -1.31 8.37 -34.42
N PRO A 381 -2.37 8.86 -35.09
CA PRO A 381 -2.28 9.22 -36.50
C PRO A 381 -1.25 10.33 -36.69
N VAL A 382 -0.27 10.11 -37.58
CA VAL A 382 0.68 11.16 -38.01
C VAL A 382 -0.14 12.26 -38.68
N VAL A 383 -0.20 13.44 -38.05
CA VAL A 383 -0.91 14.63 -38.55
C VAL A 383 -0.12 15.30 -39.66
#